data_AF-A0A3D3ZGL6-F1
#
_entry.id   AF-A0A3D3ZGL6-F1
#
_cell.length_a   1.000
_cell.length_b   1.000
_cell.length_c   1.000
_cell.angle_alpha   90.00
_cell.angle_beta   90.00
_cell.angle_gamma   90.00
#
_symmetry.space_group_name_H-M   'P 1'
#
loop_
_entity.id
_entity.type
_entity.pdbx_description
1 polymer ?
#
loop_
_entity_poly.entity_id
_entity_poly.type
_entity_poly.pdbx_seq_one_letter_code
_entity_poly.pdbx_strand_id
1 'polypeptide(L)'
;HRLHFDGIIISSGPGNPKMVDKTIQTIRTALEYQVPTLGICLGHQLLALAAGGDTYKLKFGHRSQNQPCLLHDTRRCYITTQNHGFAVGELPTDFSPWFVNANDGSNEGMKHTRYPFLSVQFHPEAAPG
;
A
#
# COMPACT_ATOMS: atom_id res chain seq x y z
N HIS A 1 13.66 -24.23 -9.25
CA HIS A 1 14.47 -23.03 -9.53
C HIS A 1 14.31 -22.05 -8.37
N ARG A 2 15.39 -21.68 -7.68
CA ARG A 2 15.37 -20.55 -6.73
C ARG A 2 15.68 -19.28 -7.51
N LEU A 3 14.79 -18.30 -7.48
CA LEU A 3 15.05 -16.97 -8.02
C LEU A 3 15.92 -16.23 -7.00
N HIS A 4 16.98 -15.59 -7.46
CA HIS A 4 17.85 -14.72 -6.64
C HIS A 4 17.49 -13.27 -6.93
N PHE A 5 17.12 -12.52 -5.89
CA PHE A 5 16.72 -11.11 -5.98
C PHE A 5 16.96 -10.42 -4.65
N ASP A 6 17.16 -9.11 -4.69
CA ASP A 6 17.46 -8.29 -3.50
C ASP A 6 16.19 -7.70 -2.86
N GLY A 7 15.07 -7.70 -3.59
CA GLY A 7 13.79 -7.17 -3.12
C GLY A 7 12.65 -7.44 -4.09
N ILE A 8 11.43 -7.15 -3.63
CA ILE A 8 10.20 -7.33 -4.40
C ILE A 8 9.45 -6.00 -4.47
N ILE A 9 9.00 -5.63 -5.66
CA ILE A 9 8.07 -4.53 -5.87
C ILE A 9 6.75 -5.12 -6.36
N ILE A 10 5.66 -4.78 -5.67
CA ILE A 10 4.29 -5.16 -6.03
C ILE A 10 3.64 -3.94 -6.66
N SER A 11 3.44 -4.00 -7.98
CA SER A 11 2.90 -2.89 -8.77
C SER A 11 1.42 -2.62 -8.50
N SER A 12 0.94 -1.51 -9.05
CA SER A 12 -0.48 -1.18 -9.12
C SER A 12 -1.28 -2.13 -10.01
N GLY A 13 -2.61 -2.08 -9.91
CA GLY A 13 -3.51 -2.80 -10.79
C GLY A 13 -4.99 -2.52 -10.47
N PRO A 14 -5.92 -2.98 -11.32
CA PRO A 14 -7.34 -2.83 -11.08
C PRO A 14 -7.91 -3.94 -10.18
N GLY A 15 -9.12 -3.71 -9.65
CA GLY A 15 -9.96 -4.77 -9.07
C GLY A 15 -10.06 -4.75 -7.55
N ASN A 16 -10.72 -5.79 -7.01
CA ASN A 16 -10.85 -6.00 -5.57
C ASN A 16 -9.62 -6.76 -5.06
N PRO A 17 -8.82 -6.19 -4.13
CA PRO A 17 -7.61 -6.84 -3.63
C PRO A 17 -7.88 -8.19 -2.95
N LYS A 18 -9.07 -8.36 -2.34
CA LYS A 18 -9.48 -9.63 -1.69
C LYS A 18 -9.73 -10.79 -2.66
N MET A 19 -9.68 -10.56 -3.98
CA MET A 19 -9.86 -11.61 -4.99
C MET A 19 -8.52 -12.14 -5.53
N VAL A 20 -7.38 -11.64 -5.03
CA VAL A 20 -6.04 -11.92 -5.59
C VAL A 20 -5.26 -12.90 -4.69
N ASP A 21 -5.91 -13.99 -4.26
CA ASP A 21 -5.41 -14.91 -3.24
C ASP A 21 -4.01 -15.44 -3.49
N LYS A 22 -3.72 -15.85 -4.74
CA LYS A 22 -2.40 -16.40 -5.10
C LYS A 22 -1.27 -15.40 -4.86
N THR A 23 -1.50 -14.13 -5.19
CA THR A 23 -0.52 -13.07 -4.98
C THR A 23 -0.38 -12.75 -3.49
N ILE A 24 -1.49 -12.71 -2.75
CA ILE A 24 -1.46 -12.53 -1.28
C ILE A 24 -0.61 -13.61 -0.61
N GLN A 25 -0.79 -14.88 -0.98
CA GLN A 25 0.02 -15.98 -0.44
C GLN A 25 1.50 -15.83 -0.80
N THR A 26 1.80 -15.43 -2.04
CA THR A 26 3.19 -15.20 -2.47
C THR A 26 3.86 -14.08 -1.67
N ILE A 27 3.15 -12.98 -1.43
CA ILE A 27 3.63 -11.86 -0.62
C ILE A 27 3.85 -12.32 0.83
N ARG A 28 2.92 -13.09 1.39
CA ARG A 28 3.05 -13.64 2.74
C ARG A 28 4.34 -14.43 2.91
N THR A 29 4.67 -15.31 1.95
CA THR A 29 5.95 -16.02 1.94
C THR A 29 7.14 -15.06 1.88
N ALA A 30 7.09 -14.01 1.06
CA ALA A 30 8.17 -13.01 1.02
C ALA A 30 8.38 -12.29 2.38
N LEU A 31 7.29 -11.98 3.09
CA LEU A 31 7.33 -11.39 4.43
C LEU A 31 7.95 -12.34 5.46
N GLU A 32 7.60 -13.63 5.41
CA GLU A 32 8.20 -14.67 6.28
C GLU A 32 9.71 -14.77 6.09
N TYR A 33 10.20 -14.65 4.85
CA TYR A 33 11.62 -14.62 4.52
C TYR A 33 12.28 -13.25 4.69
N GLN A 34 11.55 -12.24 5.16
CA GLN A 34 12.06 -10.89 5.42
C GLN A 34 12.67 -10.20 4.20
N VAL A 35 12.16 -10.52 3.01
CA VAL A 35 12.62 -9.90 1.76
C VAL A 35 12.16 -8.44 1.73
N PRO A 36 13.04 -7.45 1.48
CA PRO A 36 12.65 -6.06 1.26
C PRO A 36 11.52 -5.95 0.25
N THR A 37 10.41 -5.33 0.64
CA THR A 37 9.16 -5.34 -0.14
C THR A 37 8.57 -3.94 -0.21
N LEU A 38 8.25 -3.50 -1.43
CA LEU A 38 7.56 -2.24 -1.70
C LEU A 38 6.22 -2.49 -2.40
N GLY A 39 5.11 -2.07 -1.81
CA GLY A 39 3.78 -2.14 -2.42
C GLY A 39 3.27 -0.78 -2.93
N ILE A 40 2.75 -0.73 -4.15
CA ILE A 40 2.19 0.49 -4.76
C ILE A 40 0.72 0.28 -5.14
N CYS A 41 -0.17 1.17 -4.68
CA CYS A 41 -1.61 1.15 -4.98
C CYS A 41 -2.26 -0.21 -4.65
N LEU A 42 -2.54 -1.05 -5.66
CA LEU A 42 -2.99 -2.43 -5.40
C LEU A 42 -1.96 -3.20 -4.57
N GLY A 43 -0.66 -3.02 -4.83
CA GLY A 43 0.40 -3.65 -4.05
C GLY A 43 0.40 -3.25 -2.57
N HIS A 44 -0.01 -2.03 -2.24
CA HIS A 44 -0.20 -1.59 -0.86
C HIS A 44 -1.31 -2.39 -0.16
N GLN A 45 -2.44 -2.55 -0.85
CA GLN A 45 -3.59 -3.31 -0.34
C GLN A 45 -3.26 -4.80 -0.17
N LEU A 46 -2.57 -5.39 -1.16
CA LEU A 46 -2.15 -6.80 -1.09
C LEU A 46 -1.12 -7.04 0.01
N LEU A 47 -0.20 -6.09 0.23
CA LEU A 47 0.75 -6.15 1.33
C LEU A 47 0.04 -6.14 2.69
N ALA A 48 -0.98 -5.28 2.86
CA ALA A 48 -1.78 -5.23 4.09
C ALA A 48 -2.51 -6.55 4.34
N LEU A 49 -3.20 -7.09 3.33
CA LEU A 49 -3.89 -8.37 3.42
C LEU A 49 -2.93 -9.54 3.71
N ALA A 50 -1.75 -9.55 3.10
CA ALA A 50 -0.74 -10.58 3.33
C ALA A 50 -0.22 -10.57 4.77
N ALA A 51 -0.04 -9.36 5.33
CA ALA A 51 0.40 -9.13 6.71
C ALA A 51 -0.71 -9.30 7.77
N GLY A 52 -1.97 -9.53 7.36
CA GLY A 52 -3.09 -9.78 8.28
C GLY A 52 -3.98 -8.58 8.59
N GLY A 53 -3.82 -7.46 7.88
CA GLY A 53 -4.76 -6.33 7.92
C GLY A 53 -5.98 -6.55 7.01
N ASP A 54 -6.80 -5.52 6.85
CA ASP A 54 -8.01 -5.59 6.03
C ASP A 54 -8.19 -4.40 5.07
N THR A 55 -9.02 -4.61 4.05
CA THR A 55 -9.38 -3.59 3.03
C THR A 55 -10.88 -3.41 2.90
N TYR A 56 -11.31 -2.19 2.63
CA TYR A 56 -12.71 -1.84 2.38
C TYR A 56 -12.87 -1.05 1.07
N LYS A 57 -14.10 -1.03 0.55
CA LYS A 57 -14.45 -0.28 -0.67
C LYS A 57 -14.80 1.16 -0.33
N LEU A 58 -14.19 2.11 -1.01
CA LEU A 58 -14.52 3.54 -0.89
C LEU A 58 -15.86 3.83 -1.58
N LYS A 59 -16.58 4.85 -1.09
CA LYS A 59 -17.86 5.27 -1.67
C LYS A 59 -17.71 5.79 -3.10
N PHE A 60 -16.69 6.63 -3.34
CA PHE A 60 -16.41 7.24 -4.64
C PHE A 60 -14.99 6.94 -5.18
N GLY A 61 -14.07 6.50 -4.31
CA GLY A 61 -12.66 6.27 -4.65
C GLY A 61 -11.86 7.57 -4.77
N HIS A 62 -10.53 7.45 -4.82
CA HIS A 62 -9.62 8.57 -5.09
C HIS A 62 -9.11 8.46 -6.52
N ARG A 63 -9.47 9.45 -7.35
CA ARG A 63 -9.23 9.46 -8.80
C ARG A 63 -8.84 10.86 -9.26
N SER A 64 -7.67 11.34 -8.82
CA SER A 64 -7.20 12.67 -9.17
C SER A 64 -5.69 12.82 -8.98
N GLN A 65 -5.13 13.89 -9.52
CA GLN A 65 -3.70 14.26 -9.44
C GLN A 65 -3.40 15.24 -8.30
N ASN A 66 -4.39 15.55 -7.47
CA ASN A 66 -4.32 16.59 -6.45
C ASN A 66 -4.64 16.08 -5.04
N GLN A 67 -4.48 14.78 -4.76
CA GLN A 67 -4.81 14.24 -3.45
C GLN A 67 -3.73 14.59 -2.41
N PRO A 68 -4.08 15.28 -1.32
CA PRO A 68 -3.14 15.66 -0.28
C PRO A 68 -2.84 14.47 0.65
N CYS A 69 -1.59 14.02 0.68
CA CYS A 69 -1.09 12.99 1.60
C CYS A 69 -0.18 13.61 2.65
N LEU A 70 -0.57 13.47 3.92
CA LEU A 70 0.25 13.85 5.06
C LEU A 70 1.23 12.74 5.39
N LEU A 71 2.50 13.08 5.55
CA LEU A 71 3.48 12.17 6.13
C LEU A 71 3.18 12.06 7.63
N HIS A 72 2.88 10.85 8.09
CA HIS A 72 2.44 10.57 9.46
C HIS A 72 3.42 11.12 10.49
N ASP A 73 2.88 11.65 11.60
CA ASP A 73 3.61 12.34 12.67
C ASP A 73 4.43 13.58 12.26
N THR A 74 4.15 14.15 11.09
CA THR A 74 4.78 15.39 10.64
C THR A 74 3.76 16.42 10.17
N ARG A 75 4.24 17.63 9.87
CA ARG A 75 3.45 18.67 9.18
C ARG A 75 3.68 18.70 7.68
N ARG A 76 4.35 17.68 7.11
CA ARG A 76 4.67 17.64 5.68
C ARG A 76 3.50 17.03 4.91
N CYS A 77 3.08 17.74 3.87
CA CYS A 77 2.04 17.31 2.93
C CYS A 77 2.63 17.18 1.53
N TYR A 78 2.23 16.14 0.82
CA TYR A 78 2.59 15.89 -0.57
C TYR A 78 1.31 15.87 -1.41
N ILE A 79 1.34 16.51 -2.56
CA ILE A 79 0.27 16.35 -3.56
C ILE A 79 0.59 15.10 -4.37
N THR A 80 -0.38 14.19 -4.46
CA THR A 80 -0.19 12.85 -5.02
C THR A 80 -1.23 12.53 -6.07
N THR A 81 -0.85 11.69 -7.02
CA THR A 81 -1.76 11.05 -7.96
C THR A 81 -2.29 9.75 -7.41
N GLN A 82 -3.62 9.62 -7.43
CA GLN A 82 -4.32 8.46 -6.92
C GLN A 82 -5.37 7.98 -7.92
N ASN A 83 -5.48 6.66 -8.03
CA ASN A 83 -6.48 6.00 -8.86
C ASN A 83 -6.89 4.66 -8.24
N HIS A 84 -7.63 4.70 -7.13
CA HIS A 84 -8.07 3.51 -6.42
C HIS A 84 -9.51 3.64 -5.91
N GLY A 85 -10.18 2.50 -5.72
CA GLY A 85 -11.54 2.41 -5.18
C GLY A 85 -11.63 1.58 -3.90
N PHE A 86 -10.50 1.11 -3.40
CA PHE A 86 -10.36 0.34 -2.16
C PHE A 86 -9.25 0.99 -1.34
N ALA A 87 -9.37 0.92 -0.02
CA ALA A 87 -8.38 1.43 0.91
C ALA A 87 -8.10 0.38 1.99
N VAL A 88 -6.92 0.48 2.61
CA VAL A 88 -6.61 -0.29 3.82
C VAL A 88 -7.35 0.33 5.00
N GLY A 89 -8.09 -0.51 5.72
CA GLY A 89 -8.86 -0.12 6.90
C GLY A 89 -8.10 -0.48 8.17
N GLU A 90 -8.18 -1.75 8.56
CA GLU A 90 -7.42 -2.28 9.68
C GLU A 90 -5.96 -2.50 9.27
N LEU A 91 -5.05 -1.81 9.95
CA LEU A 91 -3.62 -2.01 9.75
C LEU A 91 -3.16 -3.29 10.46
N PRO A 92 -2.23 -4.05 9.88
CA PRO A 92 -1.61 -5.17 10.58
C PRO A 92 -0.85 -4.69 11.84
N THR A 93 -0.81 -5.52 12.89
CA THR A 93 -0.26 -5.19 14.21
C THR A 93 1.15 -4.57 14.17
N ASP A 94 2.04 -5.07 13.32
CA ASP A 94 3.44 -4.62 13.23
C ASP A 94 3.68 -3.49 12.21
N PHE A 95 2.60 -2.90 11.70
CA PHE A 95 2.65 -1.79 10.76
C PHE A 95 2.12 -0.50 11.40
N SER A 96 2.74 0.61 11.02
CA SER A 96 2.29 1.95 11.36
C SER A 96 1.90 2.71 10.09
N PRO A 97 0.96 3.67 10.17
CA PRO A 97 0.71 4.58 9.07
C PRO A 97 2.01 5.27 8.65
N TRP A 98 2.22 5.37 7.35
CA TRP A 98 3.29 6.16 6.78
C TRP A 98 2.74 7.42 6.12
N PHE A 99 1.62 7.30 5.41
CA PHE A 99 0.88 8.41 4.85
C PHE A 99 -0.60 8.30 5.17
N VAL A 100 -1.26 9.44 5.31
CA VAL A 100 -2.70 9.55 5.53
C VAL A 100 -3.28 10.63 4.62
N ASN A 101 -4.43 10.38 4.02
CA ASN A 101 -5.11 11.36 3.20
C ASN A 101 -5.63 12.50 4.07
N ALA A 102 -5.32 13.75 3.72
CA ALA A 102 -5.72 14.91 4.52
C ALA A 102 -7.22 15.23 4.41
N ASN A 103 -7.90 14.75 3.36
CA ASN A 103 -9.31 15.06 3.11
C ASN A 103 -10.25 14.15 3.91
N ASP A 104 -9.96 12.86 3.97
CA ASP A 104 -10.87 11.86 4.55
C ASP A 104 -10.24 10.93 5.59
N GLY A 105 -8.93 11.05 5.84
CA GLY A 105 -8.21 10.25 6.82
C GLY A 105 -7.92 8.82 6.39
N SER A 106 -8.14 8.44 5.13
CA SER A 106 -7.83 7.09 4.66
C SER A 106 -6.32 6.81 4.72
N ASN A 107 -5.95 5.54 4.91
CA ASN A 107 -4.54 5.15 4.85
C ASN A 107 -4.01 5.34 3.43
N GLU A 108 -2.89 6.05 3.30
CA GLU A 108 -2.23 6.31 2.02
C GLU A 108 -0.83 5.67 1.92
N GLY A 109 -0.47 4.90 2.93
CA GLY A 109 0.81 4.22 3.02
C GLY A 109 1.03 3.68 4.42
N MET A 110 1.81 2.61 4.50
CA MET A 110 2.18 1.97 5.76
C MET A 110 3.62 1.48 5.70
N LYS A 111 4.25 1.42 6.87
CA LYS A 111 5.61 0.94 7.07
C LYS A 111 5.65 -0.04 8.23
N HIS A 112 6.36 -1.15 8.05
CA HIS A 112 6.61 -2.09 9.14
C HIS A 112 7.54 -1.44 10.17
N THR A 113 7.32 -1.73 11.45
CA THR A 113 8.08 -1.15 12.58
C THR A 113 9.56 -1.55 12.61
N ARG A 114 9.85 -2.80 12.24
CA ARG A 114 11.20 -3.40 12.23
C ARG A 114 11.78 -3.77 10.86
N TYR A 115 10.99 -4.35 9.95
CA TYR A 115 11.49 -4.93 8.69
C TYR A 115 11.35 -3.94 7.50
N PRO A 116 12.11 -4.13 6.40
CA PRO A 116 12.08 -3.25 5.23
C PRO A 116 10.85 -3.49 4.35
N PHE A 117 9.66 -3.42 4.94
CA PHE A 117 8.39 -3.52 4.22
C PHE A 117 7.70 -2.17 4.23
N LEU A 118 7.53 -1.60 3.04
CA LEU A 118 6.98 -0.27 2.83
C LEU A 118 5.87 -0.36 1.79
N SER A 119 4.92 0.56 1.87
CA SER A 119 3.94 0.70 0.81
C SER A 119 3.29 2.07 0.79
N VAL A 120 2.80 2.45 -0.38
CA VAL A 120 2.06 3.68 -0.65
C VAL A 120 0.82 3.35 -1.48
N GLN A 121 -0.30 3.99 -1.16
CA GLN A 121 -1.57 3.80 -1.86
C GLN A 121 -1.67 4.68 -3.11
N PHE A 122 -0.96 5.80 -3.13
CA PHE A 122 -0.78 6.66 -4.30
C PHE A 122 0.25 6.10 -5.29
N HIS A 123 0.34 6.75 -6.45
CA HIS A 123 1.23 6.40 -7.55
C HIS A 123 2.48 7.30 -7.54
N PRO A 124 3.60 6.88 -6.93
CA PRO A 124 4.82 7.69 -6.88
C PRO A 124 5.50 7.85 -8.25
N GLU A 125 5.18 6.97 -9.21
CA GLU A 125 5.67 7.01 -10.58
C GLU A 125 5.03 8.09 -11.45
N ALA A 126 3.90 8.65 -11.00
CA ALA A 126 3.36 9.91 -11.47
C ALA A 126 3.08 10.04 -12.98
N ALA A 127 2.38 9.06 -13.59
CA ALA A 127 2.12 9.04 -15.04
C ALA A 127 0.62 8.77 -15.40
N PRO A 128 -0.20 9.82 -15.63
CA PRO A 128 0.09 11.24 -15.48
C PRO A 128 -0.11 11.75 -14.05
N GLY A 129 0.88 12.49 -13.53
CA GLY A 129 0.76 13.39 -12.37
C GLY A 129 1.65 13.02 -11.19
#